data_AF-A0A955ZWT9-F1
#
_entry.id   AF-A0A955ZWT9-F1
#
_cell.length_a   1.000
_cell.length_b   1.000
_cell.length_c   1.000
_cell.angle_alpha   90.00
_cell.angle_beta   90.00
_cell.angle_gamma   90.00
#
_symmetry.space_group_name_H-M   'P 1'
#
loop_
_entity.id
_entity.type
_entity.pdbx_description
1 polymer ?
#
loop_
_entity_poly.entity_id
_entity_poly.type
_entity_poly.pdbx_seq_one_letter_code
_entity_poly.pdbx_strand_id
1 'polypeptide(L)'
;FEAAGVKDTDGLLDKGCTKAGRKALAEATGLSESRILTFVNMADLFRIKGVAGEYAELLVCAGVDTVKELKTRNAANLATKLAEVNAEKKLTRQVPGEKTVADWIQQAGELPGKIEH
;
A
#
# COMPACT_ATOMS: atom_id res chain seq x y z
N PHE A 1 -14.24 2.54 -7.69
CA PHE A 1 -14.88 3.37 -6.64
C PHE A 1 -15.66 4.57 -7.20
N GLU A 2 -15.94 4.62 -8.51
CA GLU A 2 -16.68 5.75 -9.12
C GLU A 2 -18.08 5.95 -8.53
N ALA A 3 -18.79 4.85 -8.24
CA ALA A 3 -20.10 4.87 -7.56
C ALA A 3 -20.09 5.54 -6.18
N ALA A 4 -18.92 5.59 -5.51
CA ALA A 4 -18.71 6.28 -4.24
C ALA A 4 -18.12 7.69 -4.40
N GLY A 5 -18.08 8.20 -5.64
CA GLY A 5 -17.52 9.52 -5.98
C GLY A 5 -16.01 9.62 -5.74
N VAL A 6 -15.27 8.52 -5.90
CA VAL A 6 -13.80 8.48 -5.85
C VAL A 6 -13.28 8.40 -7.28
N LYS A 7 -12.44 9.36 -7.67
CA LYS A 7 -11.95 9.52 -9.05
C LYS A 7 -10.52 9.00 -9.25
N ASP A 8 -9.73 8.97 -8.19
CA ASP A 8 -8.31 8.61 -8.21
C ASP A 8 -7.90 8.00 -6.86
N THR A 9 -6.62 7.62 -6.76
CA THR A 9 -6.04 6.98 -5.57
C THR A 9 -5.92 7.93 -4.40
N ASP A 10 -5.64 9.21 -4.64
CA ASP A 10 -5.59 10.23 -3.60
C ASP A 10 -6.96 10.44 -2.97
N GLY A 11 -8.02 10.54 -3.78
CA GLY A 11 -9.40 10.61 -3.31
C GLY A 11 -9.85 9.34 -2.58
N LEU A 12 -9.32 8.17 -2.95
CA LEU A 12 -9.56 6.93 -2.20
C LEU A 12 -8.90 6.98 -0.82
N LEU A 13 -7.64 7.40 -0.79
CA LEU A 13 -6.87 7.50 0.45
C LEU A 13 -7.50 8.51 1.41
N ASP A 14 -7.87 9.69 0.91
CA ASP A 14 -8.45 10.74 1.75
C ASP A 14 -9.85 10.38 2.27
N LYS A 15 -10.66 9.63 1.51
CA LYS A 15 -11.96 9.14 1.98
C LYS A 15 -11.87 7.89 2.84
N GLY A 16 -10.87 7.03 2.62
CA GLY A 16 -10.73 5.73 3.25
C GLY A 16 -9.73 5.68 4.41
N CYS A 17 -9.06 6.80 4.71
CA CYS A 17 -8.05 6.85 5.78
C CYS A 17 -8.61 6.56 7.16
N THR A 18 -9.90 6.81 7.41
CA THR A 18 -10.57 6.54 8.69
C THR A 18 -11.46 5.30 8.62
N LYS A 19 -11.70 4.65 9.75
CA LYS A 19 -12.64 3.51 9.84
C LYS A 19 -14.05 3.87 9.39
N ALA A 20 -14.55 5.06 9.78
CA ALA A 20 -15.86 5.54 9.36
C ALA A 20 -15.93 5.75 7.84
N GLY A 21 -14.87 6.32 7.24
CA GLY A 21 -14.76 6.47 5.80
C GLY A 21 -14.77 5.15 5.05
N ARG A 22 -14.04 4.14 5.54
CA ARG A 22 -14.06 2.78 4.96
C ARG A 22 -15.44 2.14 5.03
N LYS A 23 -16.18 2.32 6.13
CA LYS A 23 -17.56 1.84 6.26
C LYS A 23 -18.49 2.50 5.23
N ALA A 24 -18.39 3.81 5.05
CA ALA A 24 -19.18 4.51 4.03
C ALA A 24 -18.84 4.05 2.60
N LEU A 25 -17.56 3.80 2.32
CA LEU A 25 -17.12 3.22 1.05
C LEU A 25 -17.65 1.78 0.87
N ALA A 26 -17.72 0.99 1.93
CA ALA A 26 -18.27 -0.37 1.89
C ALA A 26 -19.75 -0.36 1.52
N GLU A 27 -20.53 0.50 2.17
CA GLU A 27 -21.96 0.68 1.88
C GLU A 27 -22.18 1.18 0.44
N ALA A 28 -21.37 2.12 -0.04
CA ALA A 28 -21.53 2.69 -1.38
C ALA A 28 -21.07 1.76 -2.51
N THR A 29 -20.14 0.85 -2.25
CA THR A 29 -19.54 -0.01 -3.30
C THR A 29 -19.95 -1.48 -3.21
N GLY A 30 -20.55 -1.91 -2.10
CA GLY A 30 -20.84 -3.31 -1.82
C GLY A 30 -19.60 -4.16 -1.54
N LEU A 31 -18.42 -3.56 -1.37
CA LEU A 31 -17.18 -4.25 -1.03
C LEU A 31 -17.04 -4.40 0.49
N SER A 32 -16.33 -5.44 0.94
CA SER A 32 -16.00 -5.57 2.36
C SER A 32 -15.06 -4.46 2.83
N GLU A 33 -15.19 -4.03 4.09
CA GLU A 33 -14.27 -3.07 4.71
C GLU A 33 -12.82 -3.54 4.65
N SER A 34 -12.57 -4.85 4.77
CA SER A 34 -11.22 -5.43 4.65
C SER A 34 -10.61 -5.20 3.27
N ARG A 35 -11.38 -5.42 2.20
CA ARG A 35 -10.92 -5.23 0.83
C ARG A 35 -10.70 -3.76 0.53
N ILE A 36 -11.54 -2.88 1.08
CA ILE A 36 -11.36 -1.44 0.99
C ILE A 36 -10.10 -1.00 1.73
N LEU A 37 -9.86 -1.51 2.94
CA LEU A 37 -8.63 -1.23 3.68
C LEU A 37 -7.39 -1.62 2.87
N THR A 38 -7.38 -2.79 2.21
CA THR A 38 -6.29 -3.18 1.30
C THR A 38 -6.09 -2.16 0.18
N PHE A 39 -7.16 -1.68 -0.47
CA PHE A 39 -7.02 -0.66 -1.52
C PHE A 39 -6.54 0.70 -0.99
N VAL A 40 -6.97 1.09 0.21
CA VAL A 40 -6.51 2.33 0.87
C VAL A 40 -5.03 2.22 1.25
N ASN A 41 -4.60 1.08 1.78
CA ASN A 41 -3.21 0.75 2.09
C ASN A 41 -2.33 0.87 0.84
N MET A 42 -2.75 0.25 -0.27
CA MET A 42 -2.06 0.39 -1.56
C MET A 42 -2.02 1.84 -2.05
N ALA A 43 -3.11 2.59 -1.89
CA ALA A 43 -3.15 4.01 -2.25
C ALA A 43 -2.20 4.87 -1.41
N ASP A 44 -1.97 4.55 -0.13
CA ASP A 44 -0.94 5.20 0.68
C ASP A 44 0.47 4.88 0.16
N LEU A 45 0.73 3.62 -0.22
CA LEU A 45 2.02 3.22 -0.79
C LEU A 45 2.31 3.84 -2.16
N PHE A 46 1.29 4.15 -2.97
CA PHE A 46 1.46 4.83 -4.27
C PHE A 46 2.04 6.23 -4.17
N ARG A 47 2.09 6.82 -2.97
CA ARG A 47 2.75 8.11 -2.72
C ARG A 47 4.27 8.01 -2.86
N ILE A 48 4.83 6.80 -2.88
CA ILE A 48 6.25 6.55 -3.08
C ILE A 48 6.55 6.41 -4.57
N LYS A 49 7.48 7.20 -5.06
CA LYS A 49 7.88 7.16 -6.47
C LYS A 49 8.45 5.79 -6.81
N GLY A 50 7.89 5.15 -7.82
CA GLY A 50 8.28 3.82 -8.27
C GLY A 50 7.52 2.69 -7.59
N VAL A 51 6.61 2.98 -6.66
CA VAL A 51 5.66 2.02 -6.10
C VAL A 51 4.30 2.23 -6.76
N ALA A 52 3.88 1.27 -7.57
CA ALA A 52 2.57 1.22 -8.21
C ALA A 52 1.98 -0.19 -8.06
N GLY A 53 0.80 -0.44 -8.65
CA GLY A 53 -0.02 -1.66 -8.52
C GLY A 53 0.69 -2.91 -8.00
N GLU A 54 1.52 -3.54 -8.83
CA GLU A 54 2.19 -4.81 -8.51
C GLU A 54 3.19 -4.71 -7.34
N TYR A 55 3.90 -3.59 -7.18
CA TYR A 55 4.81 -3.37 -6.06
C TYR A 55 4.09 -3.04 -4.76
N ALA A 56 3.01 -2.27 -4.82
CA ALA A 56 2.19 -2.03 -3.63
C ALA A 56 1.52 -3.33 -3.15
N GLU A 57 1.01 -4.15 -4.07
CA GLU A 57 0.44 -5.45 -3.73
C GLU A 57 1.50 -6.39 -3.14
N LEU A 58 2.71 -6.41 -3.70
CA LEU A 58 3.82 -7.19 -3.15
C LEU A 58 4.22 -6.73 -1.75
N LEU A 59 4.28 -5.41 -1.50
CA LEU A 59 4.56 -4.84 -0.18
C LEU A 59 3.48 -5.23 0.84
N VAL A 60 2.20 -5.10 0.49
CA VAL A 60 1.07 -5.53 1.33
C VAL A 60 1.15 -7.02 1.63
N CYS A 61 1.42 -7.84 0.60
CA CYS A 61 1.60 -9.29 0.79
C CYS A 61 2.83 -9.66 1.63
N ALA A 62 3.85 -8.80 1.67
CA ALA A 62 5.01 -8.93 2.54
C ALA A 62 4.78 -8.35 3.96
N GLY A 63 3.55 -7.90 4.25
CA GLY A 63 3.14 -7.38 5.56
C GLY A 63 3.57 -5.93 5.79
N VAL A 64 3.70 -5.13 4.72
CA VAL A 64 3.90 -3.69 4.77
C VAL A 64 2.64 -3.02 4.22
N ASP A 65 1.79 -2.54 5.12
CA ASP A 65 0.47 -2.02 4.76
C ASP A 65 0.47 -0.52 4.47
N THR A 66 1.39 0.25 5.06
CA THR A 66 1.36 1.72 4.99
C THR A 66 2.75 2.33 4.84
N VAL A 67 2.81 3.59 4.43
CA VAL A 67 4.03 4.41 4.43
C VAL A 67 4.63 4.51 5.84
N LYS A 68 3.78 4.56 6.87
CA LYS A 68 4.20 4.60 8.27
C LYS A 68 4.93 3.32 8.69
N GLU A 69 4.52 2.17 8.17
CA GLU A 69 5.21 0.91 8.42
C GLU A 69 6.45 0.74 7.55
N LEU A 70 6.40 1.18 6.29
CA LEU A 70 7.52 1.02 5.37
C LEU A 70 8.77 1.77 5.88
N LYS A 71 8.61 3.00 6.39
CA LYS A 71 9.74 3.79 6.90
C LYS A 71 10.48 3.20 8.10
N THR A 72 9.89 2.20 8.79
CA THR A 72 10.52 1.54 9.94
C THR A 72 11.19 0.22 9.57
N ARG A 73 11.11 -0.22 8.30
CA ARG A 73 11.68 -1.49 7.85
C ARG A 73 13.19 -1.39 7.65
N ASN A 74 13.82 -2.56 7.72
CA ASN A 74 15.20 -2.76 7.29
C ASN A 74 15.20 -3.19 5.82
N ALA A 75 15.98 -2.51 4.97
CA ALA A 75 15.98 -2.71 3.52
C ALA A 75 16.39 -4.14 3.10
N ALA A 76 17.45 -4.69 3.70
CA ALA A 76 17.95 -6.03 3.37
C ALA A 76 16.94 -7.12 3.74
N ASN A 77 16.34 -7.01 4.93
CA ASN A 77 15.32 -7.96 5.39
C ASN A 77 14.06 -7.88 4.53
N LEU A 78 13.62 -6.66 4.20
CA LEU A 78 12.44 -6.47 3.38
C LEU A 78 12.66 -6.96 1.94
N ALA A 79 13.81 -6.69 1.32
CA ALA A 79 14.12 -7.19 -0.02
C ALA A 79 14.10 -8.74 -0.08
N THR A 80 14.70 -9.39 0.92
CA THR A 80 14.61 -10.86 1.07
C THR A 80 13.16 -11.31 1.18
N LYS A 81 12.36 -10.64 2.01
CA LYS A 81 10.94 -10.99 2.18
C LYS A 81 10.11 -10.80 0.91
N LEU A 82 10.36 -9.73 0.17
CA LEU A 82 9.69 -9.48 -1.12
C LEU A 82 10.05 -10.56 -2.14
N ALA A 83 11.28 -11.06 -2.14
CA ALA A 83 11.68 -12.18 -3.00
C ALA A 83 10.97 -13.49 -2.64
N GLU A 84 10.90 -13.83 -1.35
CA GLU A 84 10.16 -15.00 -0.85
C GLU A 84 8.68 -14.95 -1.28
N VAL A 85 8.01 -13.83 -0.98
CA VAL A 85 6.58 -13.65 -1.28
C VAL A 85 6.35 -13.69 -2.80
N ASN A 86 7.24 -13.09 -3.60
CA ASN A 86 7.09 -13.12 -5.05
C ASN A 86 7.37 -14.51 -5.65
N ALA A 87 8.24 -15.32 -5.03
CA ALA A 87 8.46 -16.70 -5.46
C ALA A 87 7.19 -17.56 -5.29
N GLU A 88 6.44 -17.31 -4.22
CA GLU A 88 5.18 -18.01 -3.93
C GLU A 88 4.01 -17.47 -4.77
N LYS A 89 3.83 -16.14 -4.79
CA LYS A 89 2.63 -15.49 -5.34
C LYS A 89 2.77 -14.97 -6.77
N LYS A 90 4.00 -14.83 -7.29
CA LYS A 90 4.31 -14.38 -8.65
C LYS A 90 3.62 -13.05 -9.03
N LEU A 91 3.71 -12.07 -8.13
CA LEU A 91 3.01 -10.78 -8.24
C LEU A 91 3.69 -9.81 -9.21
N THR A 92 5.02 -9.84 -9.25
CA THR A 92 5.85 -8.94 -10.04
C THR A 92 6.77 -9.73 -10.98
N ARG A 93 7.05 -9.16 -12.15
CA ARG A 93 8.02 -9.74 -13.09
C ARG A 93 9.46 -9.58 -12.61
N GLN A 94 9.77 -8.46 -11.96
CA GLN A 94 11.10 -8.17 -11.41
C GLN A 94 10.98 -7.75 -9.95
N VAL A 95 11.54 -8.58 -9.06
CA VAL A 95 11.58 -8.33 -7.62
C VAL A 95 12.50 -7.13 -7.34
N PRO A 96 12.07 -6.16 -6.51
CA PRO A 96 12.91 -5.02 -6.15
C PRO A 96 14.08 -5.50 -5.27
N GLY A 97 15.30 -5.09 -5.63
CA GLY A 97 16.49 -5.35 -4.82
C GLY A 97 16.62 -4.39 -3.64
N GLU A 98 17.58 -4.65 -2.75
CA GLU A 98 17.82 -3.87 -1.52
C GLU A 98 17.93 -2.36 -1.78
N LYS A 99 18.65 -1.94 -2.83
CA LYS A 99 18.81 -0.52 -3.16
C LYS A 99 17.48 0.17 -3.48
N THR A 100 16.62 -0.50 -4.25
CA THR A 100 15.28 0.02 -4.58
C THR A 100 14.42 0.10 -3.33
N VAL A 101 14.47 -0.92 -2.49
CA VAL A 101 13.73 -0.95 -1.22
C VAL A 101 14.23 0.12 -0.25
N ALA A 102 15.55 0.36 -0.19
CA ALA A 102 16.14 1.41 0.64
C ALA A 102 15.67 2.81 0.19
N ASP A 103 15.59 3.05 -1.12
CA ASP A 103 15.05 4.29 -1.67
C ASP A 103 13.57 4.49 -1.28
N TRP A 104 12.75 3.43 -1.36
CA TRP A 104 11.36 3.48 -0.90
C TRP A 104 11.23 3.78 0.60
N ILE A 105 12.08 3.19 1.44
CA ILE A 105 12.11 3.45 2.89
C ILE A 105 12.49 4.91 3.17
N GLN A 106 13.47 5.45 2.45
CA GLN A 106 13.87 6.86 2.57
C GLN A 106 12.71 7.79 2.21
N GLN A 107 12.09 7.60 1.04
CA GLN A 107 10.93 8.38 0.61
C GLN A 107 9.78 8.28 1.62
N ALA A 108 9.53 7.08 2.17
CA ALA A 108 8.51 6.90 3.20
C ALA A 108 8.83 7.67 4.49
N GLY A 109 10.10 7.90 4.81
CA GLY A 109 10.55 8.71 5.94
C GLY A 109 10.18 10.20 5.83
N GLU A 110 10.06 10.70 4.60
CA GLU A 110 9.73 12.10 4.28
C GLU A 110 8.22 12.38 4.24
N LEU A 111 7.40 11.32 4.26
CA LEU A 111 5.96 11.41 4.11
C LEU A 111 5.23 11.31 5.46
N PRO A 112 4.19 12.14 5.69
CA PRO A 112 3.31 11.96 6.84
C PRO A 112 2.46 10.69 6.67
N GLY A 113 2.22 9.98 7.77
CA GLY A 113 1.27 8.88 7.80
C GLY A 113 -0.16 9.39 7.69
N LYS A 114 -0.98 8.77 6.85
CA LYS A 114 -2.37 9.18 6.59
C LYS A 114 -3.43 8.23 7.16
N ILE A 115 -3.13 6.94 7.33
CA ILE A 115 -4.13 5.91 7.66
C ILE A 115 -4.30 5.72 9.17
N GLU A 116 -5.56 5.66 9.61
CA GLU A 116 -5.98 5.21 10.93
C GLU A 116 -6.48 3.75 10.84
N HIS A 117 -5.88 2.87 11.63
CA HIS A 117 -6.29 1.47 11.72
C HIS A 117 -7.53 1.30 12.61
#